data_AF-A0A3D4LU74-F1
#
_entry.id   AF-A0A3D4LU74-F1
#
_cell.length_a   1.000
_cell.length_b   1.000
_cell.length_c   1.000
_cell.angle_alpha   90.00
_cell.angle_beta   90.00
_cell.angle_gamma   90.00
#
_symmetry.space_group_name_H-M   'P 1'
#
loop_
_entity.id
_entity.type
_entity.pdbx_description
1 polymer ?
#
loop_
_entity_poly.entity_id
_entity_poly.type
_entity_poly.pdbx_seq_one_letter_code
_entity_poly.pdbx_strand_id
1 'polypeptide(L)'
;MIALNDYLYSGDTVLRILQKYSSDLEREAQKSHNEVDLLHCAFLSQIMDMLEHNDFLTAQSQKIREFYMYMAKEYPFLAFTFKGRIKSLIRAEEKFNGYIVEYIYDYYEQYHQFPSMDEIKKRLDCFRDLIAYRVVVSLPRCHINEGQDREQEELRYLYEIANALPSFMEQRGFRVESAKGVRVSSSRMLQENVRPYYRDYIYNEGEYGYRSLHITFYDDTAKCYMEVQLRTKAMDDNAEIGPANHLGYEKRQENERARRDAIPVGECRCFDEAYERGMRLQELELAKLDVNMFSAVNNSLINDGCGLYRGRLILPYEHLSRFQSDLTS
;
A
#
# COMPACT_ATOMS: atom_id res chain seq x y z
N MET A 1 -17.12 -18.42 -12.84
CA MET A 1 -16.22 -17.40 -12.26
C MET A 1 -14.80 -17.73 -12.66
N ILE A 2 -14.04 -16.73 -13.14
CA ILE A 2 -12.61 -16.85 -13.46
C ILE A 2 -11.83 -16.21 -12.29
N ALA A 3 -10.72 -16.83 -11.86
CA ALA A 3 -9.88 -16.31 -10.78
C ALA A 3 -8.39 -16.41 -11.12
N LEU A 4 -7.59 -15.55 -10.47
CA LEU A 4 -6.13 -15.57 -10.58
C LEU A 4 -5.53 -16.97 -10.33
N ASN A 5 -6.07 -17.72 -9.36
CA ASN A 5 -5.63 -19.08 -9.01
C ASN A 5 -5.57 -20.02 -10.22
N ASP A 6 -6.44 -19.85 -11.21
CA ASP A 6 -6.52 -20.73 -12.39
C ASP A 6 -5.26 -20.66 -13.26
N TYR A 7 -4.39 -19.68 -13.03
CA TYR A 7 -3.21 -19.36 -13.85
C TYR A 7 -1.87 -19.48 -13.11
N LEU A 8 -1.84 -19.85 -11.82
CA LEU A 8 -0.62 -19.85 -10.99
C LEU A 8 0.20 -21.16 -11.03
N TYR A 9 -0.10 -22.08 -11.95
CA TYR A 9 0.43 -23.46 -11.95
C TYR A 9 1.00 -23.91 -13.31
N SER A 10 1.38 -22.98 -14.17
CA SER A 10 1.79 -23.25 -15.57
C SER A 10 3.25 -22.93 -15.88
N GLY A 11 4.03 -22.46 -14.89
CA GLY A 11 5.40 -21.99 -15.08
C GLY A 11 5.50 -20.67 -15.85
N ASP A 12 4.37 -20.00 -16.08
CA ASP A 12 4.29 -18.73 -16.80
C ASP A 12 4.92 -17.58 -15.98
N THR A 13 5.33 -16.51 -16.66
CA THR A 13 5.71 -15.26 -16.00
C THR A 13 4.48 -14.53 -15.48
N VAL A 14 4.64 -13.70 -14.44
CA VAL A 14 3.56 -12.86 -13.89
C VAL A 14 2.84 -12.05 -14.98
N LEU A 15 3.59 -11.52 -15.94
CA LEU A 15 3.01 -10.76 -17.04
C LEU A 15 2.14 -11.64 -17.96
N ARG A 16 2.60 -12.84 -18.29
CA ARG A 16 1.84 -13.79 -19.10
C ARG A 16 0.58 -14.27 -18.37
N ILE A 17 0.68 -14.46 -17.05
CA ILE A 17 -0.45 -14.78 -16.17
C ILE A 17 -1.50 -13.67 -16.24
N LEU A 18 -1.09 -12.41 -16.06
CA LEU A 18 -1.99 -11.26 -16.12
C LEU A 18 -2.68 -11.14 -17.49
N GLN A 19 -1.93 -11.31 -18.58
CA GLN A 19 -2.48 -11.27 -19.94
C GLN A 19 -3.55 -12.35 -20.14
N LYS A 20 -3.28 -13.60 -19.73
CA LYS A 20 -4.24 -14.71 -19.85
C LYS A 20 -5.46 -14.49 -18.98
N TYR A 21 -5.25 -14.17 -17.70
CA TYR A 21 -6.32 -13.92 -16.73
C TYR A 21 -7.23 -12.79 -17.19
N SER A 22 -6.67 -11.63 -17.53
CA SER A 22 -7.44 -10.48 -17.99
C SER A 22 -8.20 -10.77 -19.29
N SER A 23 -7.60 -11.51 -20.24
CA SER A 23 -8.25 -11.82 -21.52
C SER A 23 -9.47 -12.74 -21.36
N ASP A 24 -9.35 -13.77 -20.52
CA ASP A 24 -10.46 -14.69 -20.28
C ASP A 24 -11.54 -14.01 -19.42
N LEU A 25 -11.14 -13.24 -18.41
CA LEU A 25 -12.04 -12.45 -17.58
C LEU A 25 -12.85 -11.46 -18.42
N GLU A 26 -12.20 -10.71 -19.31
CA GLU A 26 -12.86 -9.77 -20.22
C GLU A 26 -13.87 -10.47 -21.14
N ARG A 27 -13.48 -11.59 -21.76
CA ARG A 27 -14.36 -12.36 -22.64
C ARG A 27 -15.62 -12.82 -21.93
N GLU A 28 -15.49 -13.28 -20.69
CA GLU A 28 -16.63 -13.74 -19.88
C GLU A 28 -17.48 -12.56 -19.38
N ALA A 29 -16.84 -11.46 -18.97
CA ALA A 29 -17.50 -10.24 -18.53
C ALA A 29 -18.35 -9.62 -19.65
N GLN A 30 -17.84 -9.59 -20.88
CA GLN A 30 -18.58 -9.10 -22.05
C GLN A 30 -19.79 -9.97 -22.37
N LYS A 31 -19.65 -11.31 -22.31
CA LYS A 31 -20.77 -12.25 -22.56
C LYS A 31 -21.86 -12.17 -21.50
N SER A 32 -21.46 -12.00 -20.24
CA SER A 32 -22.38 -11.99 -19.10
C SER A 32 -22.82 -10.59 -18.67
N HIS A 33 -22.35 -9.55 -19.38
CA HIS A 33 -22.52 -8.13 -19.02
C HIS A 33 -22.12 -7.82 -17.56
N ASN A 34 -21.05 -8.44 -17.07
CA ASN A 34 -20.56 -8.25 -15.70
C ASN A 34 -19.71 -6.98 -15.59
N GLU A 35 -20.31 -5.89 -15.12
CA GLU A 35 -19.64 -4.59 -15.02
C GLU A 35 -18.52 -4.56 -13.97
N VAL A 36 -18.57 -5.43 -12.94
CA VAL A 36 -17.50 -5.53 -11.93
C VAL A 36 -16.26 -6.17 -12.54
N ASP A 37 -16.43 -7.25 -13.29
CA ASP A 37 -15.31 -7.92 -13.96
C ASP A 37 -14.67 -7.04 -15.04
N LEU A 38 -15.44 -6.17 -15.70
CA LEU A 38 -14.88 -5.16 -16.61
C LEU A 38 -13.99 -4.14 -15.88
N LEU A 39 -14.40 -3.70 -14.68
CA LEU A 39 -13.55 -2.84 -13.83
C LEU A 39 -12.31 -3.58 -13.33
N HIS A 40 -12.46 -4.86 -13.02
CA HIS A 40 -11.34 -5.72 -12.64
C HIS A 40 -10.33 -5.85 -13.78
N CYS A 41 -10.79 -6.03 -15.02
CA CYS A 41 -9.90 -6.01 -16.19
C CYS A 41 -9.15 -4.68 -16.31
N ALA A 42 -9.83 -3.53 -16.13
CA ALA A 42 -9.17 -2.23 -16.14
C ALA A 42 -8.10 -2.10 -15.04
N PHE A 43 -8.36 -2.66 -13.85
CA PHE A 43 -7.39 -2.74 -12.77
C PHE A 43 -6.18 -3.64 -13.11
N LEU A 44 -6.42 -4.82 -13.69
CA LEU A 44 -5.34 -5.72 -14.11
C LEU A 44 -4.46 -5.08 -15.19
N SER A 45 -5.06 -4.33 -16.12
CA SER A 45 -4.32 -3.55 -17.12
C SER A 45 -3.41 -2.51 -16.48
N GLN A 46 -3.86 -1.79 -15.44
CA GLN A 46 -3.00 -0.86 -14.72
C GLN A 46 -1.78 -1.55 -14.07
N ILE A 47 -1.95 -2.78 -13.57
CA ILE A 47 -0.83 -3.57 -13.04
C ILE A 47 0.11 -3.99 -14.18
N MET A 48 -0.41 -4.45 -15.32
CA MET A 48 0.41 -4.83 -16.48
C MET A 48 1.24 -3.66 -16.99
N ASP A 49 0.61 -2.51 -17.23
CA ASP A 49 1.29 -1.29 -17.68
C ASP A 49 2.42 -0.90 -16.70
N MET A 50 2.17 -1.05 -15.41
CA MET A 50 3.14 -0.76 -14.35
C MET A 50 4.36 -1.69 -14.41
N LEU A 51 4.16 -2.96 -14.75
CA LEU A 51 5.21 -3.98 -14.80
C LEU A 51 5.99 -3.96 -16.12
N GLU A 52 5.34 -3.62 -17.24
CA GLU A 52 5.96 -3.54 -18.56
C GLU A 52 6.81 -2.27 -18.74
N HIS A 53 6.35 -1.13 -18.23
CA HIS A 53 6.97 0.17 -18.50
C HIS A 53 7.92 0.64 -17.37
N ASN A 54 9.11 0.05 -17.24
CA ASN A 54 10.06 0.45 -16.17
C ASN A 54 10.54 1.93 -16.22
N ASP A 55 10.36 2.63 -17.34
CA ASP A 55 10.80 4.02 -17.50
C ASP A 55 10.06 4.99 -16.57
N PHE A 56 8.73 4.82 -16.41
CA PHE A 56 7.98 5.70 -15.49
C PHE A 56 8.36 5.40 -14.03
N LEU A 57 8.59 4.11 -13.66
CA LEU A 57 9.06 3.75 -12.32
C LEU A 57 10.41 4.39 -12.02
N THR A 58 11.30 4.43 -13.02
CA THR A 58 12.60 5.07 -12.92
C THR A 58 12.45 6.58 -12.72
N ALA A 59 11.59 7.23 -13.51
CA ALA A 59 11.32 8.67 -13.38
C ALA A 59 10.67 9.03 -12.04
N GLN A 60 9.69 8.26 -11.58
CA GLN A 60 9.04 8.46 -10.29
C GLN A 60 10.03 8.25 -9.13
N SER A 61 10.80 7.16 -9.19
CA SER A 61 11.85 6.85 -8.21
C SER A 61 12.92 7.93 -8.16
N GLN A 62 13.25 8.54 -9.30
CA GLN A 62 14.19 9.65 -9.40
C GLN A 62 13.68 10.89 -8.64
N LYS A 63 12.39 11.23 -8.77
CA LYS A 63 11.79 12.36 -8.02
C LYS A 63 11.80 12.10 -6.50
N ILE A 64 11.57 10.85 -6.08
CA ILE A 64 11.70 10.46 -4.65
C ILE A 64 13.15 10.50 -4.18
N ARG A 65 14.10 10.09 -5.03
CA ARG A 65 15.54 10.22 -4.75
C ARG A 65 15.95 11.68 -4.54
N GLU A 66 15.36 12.61 -5.28
CA GLU A 66 15.61 14.04 -5.06
C GLU A 66 15.13 14.51 -3.69
N PHE A 67 14.00 13.98 -3.19
CA PHE A 67 13.56 14.26 -1.83
C PHE A 67 14.50 13.66 -0.78
N TYR A 68 15.02 12.46 -1.03
CA TYR A 68 16.10 11.88 -0.23
C TYR A 68 17.34 12.80 -0.20
N MET A 69 17.76 13.33 -1.35
CA MET A 69 18.91 14.24 -1.43
C MET A 69 18.65 15.56 -0.68
N TYR A 70 17.44 16.09 -0.79
CA TYR A 70 17.00 17.25 -0.01
C TYR A 70 17.10 16.97 1.50
N MET A 71 16.55 15.85 1.98
CA MET A 71 16.64 15.47 3.38
C MET A 71 18.08 15.26 3.86
N ALA A 72 18.95 14.67 3.03
CA ALA A 72 20.35 14.45 3.38
C ALA A 72 21.13 15.77 3.54
N LYS A 73 20.66 16.84 2.89
CA LYS A 73 21.24 18.19 2.98
C LYS A 73 20.66 18.97 4.17
N GLU A 74 19.35 18.97 4.35
CA GLU A 74 18.68 19.78 5.39
C GLU A 74 18.74 19.11 6.77
N TYR A 75 18.75 17.77 6.81
CA TYR A 75 18.77 16.96 8.03
C TYR A 75 19.97 16.00 8.07
N PRO A 76 21.21 16.49 7.90
CA PRO A 76 22.38 15.61 7.78
C PRO A 76 22.70 14.82 9.06
N PHE A 77 22.16 15.28 10.20
CA PHE A 77 22.28 14.68 11.54
C PHE A 77 21.26 13.56 11.79
N LEU A 78 20.15 13.49 11.05
CA LEU A 78 19.21 12.36 11.14
C LEU A 78 19.79 11.15 10.42
N ALA A 79 19.48 9.96 10.92
CA ALA A 79 19.58 8.73 10.15
C ALA A 79 18.20 8.42 9.56
N PHE A 80 18.14 8.06 8.28
CA PHE A 80 16.85 7.77 7.65
C PHE A 80 16.95 6.82 6.47
N THR A 81 15.86 6.13 6.17
CA THR A 81 15.75 5.20 5.04
C THR A 81 14.53 5.53 4.19
N PHE A 82 14.67 5.31 2.89
CA PHE A 82 13.58 5.33 1.92
C PHE A 82 13.43 3.92 1.35
N LYS A 83 12.23 3.33 1.49
CA LYS A 83 11.89 2.01 0.95
C LYS A 83 10.64 2.12 0.07
N GLY A 84 10.82 2.08 -1.24
CA GLY A 84 9.73 2.00 -2.22
C GLY A 84 9.35 0.55 -2.52
N ARG A 85 8.06 0.25 -2.59
CA ARG A 85 7.52 -1.06 -2.99
C ARG A 85 6.36 -0.93 -3.97
N ILE A 86 6.26 -1.86 -4.91
CA ILE A 86 5.04 -2.17 -5.65
C ILE A 86 4.33 -3.31 -4.92
N LYS A 87 3.01 -3.19 -4.74
CA LYS A 87 2.20 -4.24 -4.12
C LYS A 87 2.27 -5.51 -4.97
N SER A 88 2.38 -6.66 -4.30
CA SER A 88 2.41 -7.96 -4.98
C SER A 88 1.09 -8.26 -5.69
N LEU A 89 1.13 -9.08 -6.74
CA LEU A 89 -0.08 -9.45 -7.47
C LEU A 89 -1.16 -10.08 -6.58
N ILE A 90 -0.81 -11.05 -5.72
CA ILE A 90 -1.77 -11.71 -4.82
C ILE A 90 -2.45 -10.69 -3.89
N ARG A 91 -1.67 -9.88 -3.17
CA ARG A 91 -2.23 -8.83 -2.30
C ARG A 91 -3.03 -7.75 -3.05
N ALA A 92 -2.71 -7.48 -4.31
CA ALA A 92 -3.47 -6.55 -5.14
C ALA A 92 -4.86 -7.13 -5.48
N GLU A 93 -4.90 -8.39 -5.89
CA GLU A 93 -6.11 -9.15 -6.19
C GLU A 93 -7.01 -9.33 -4.94
N GLU A 94 -6.43 -9.72 -3.81
CA GLU A 94 -7.16 -9.84 -2.54
C GLU A 94 -7.79 -8.52 -2.11
N LYS A 95 -7.06 -7.41 -2.32
CA LYS A 95 -7.56 -6.10 -1.93
C LYS A 95 -8.69 -5.65 -2.86
N PHE A 96 -8.58 -5.89 -4.18
CA PHE A 96 -9.64 -5.59 -5.14
C PHE A 96 -10.95 -6.27 -4.75
N ASN A 97 -10.89 -7.59 -4.54
CA ASN A 97 -12.06 -8.37 -4.14
C ASN A 97 -12.52 -8.02 -2.72
N GLY A 98 -11.59 -7.76 -1.79
CA GLY A 98 -11.87 -7.37 -0.42
C GLY A 98 -12.69 -6.09 -0.32
N TYR A 99 -12.42 -5.07 -1.15
CA TYR A 99 -13.24 -3.86 -1.18
C TYR A 99 -14.68 -4.10 -1.61
N ILE A 100 -14.92 -5.07 -2.50
CA ILE A 100 -16.27 -5.46 -2.91
C ILE A 100 -16.98 -6.13 -1.73
N VAL A 101 -16.32 -7.13 -1.14
CA VAL A 101 -16.84 -7.90 0.01
C VAL A 101 -17.16 -6.97 1.18
N GLU A 102 -16.16 -6.20 1.65
CA GLU A 102 -16.30 -5.27 2.78
C GLU A 102 -17.45 -4.27 2.52
N TYR A 103 -17.49 -3.65 1.34
CA TYR A 103 -18.48 -2.62 1.05
C TYR A 103 -19.90 -3.16 0.97
N ILE A 104 -20.12 -4.26 0.23
CA ILE A 104 -21.45 -4.85 0.08
C ILE A 104 -21.92 -5.43 1.41
N TYR A 105 -21.02 -6.08 2.16
CA TYR A 105 -21.34 -6.63 3.48
C TYR A 105 -21.78 -5.53 4.45
N ASP A 106 -20.97 -4.48 4.62
CA ASP A 106 -21.28 -3.39 5.56
C ASP A 106 -22.55 -2.62 5.13
N TYR A 107 -22.76 -2.45 3.83
CA TYR A 107 -23.98 -1.82 3.30
C TYR A 107 -25.22 -2.69 3.58
N TYR A 108 -25.12 -4.00 3.37
CA TYR A 108 -26.23 -4.92 3.63
C TYR A 108 -26.56 -5.04 5.12
N GLU A 109 -25.55 -5.11 5.99
CA GLU A 109 -25.74 -5.08 7.45
C GLU A 109 -26.46 -3.81 7.90
N GLN A 110 -26.14 -2.66 7.29
CA GLN A 110 -26.71 -1.38 7.67
C GLN A 110 -28.12 -1.15 7.11
N TYR A 111 -28.38 -1.55 5.86
CA TYR A 111 -29.61 -1.18 5.14
C TYR A 111 -30.49 -2.36 4.75
N HIS A 112 -30.05 -3.60 4.95
CA HIS A 112 -30.72 -4.84 4.54
C HIS A 112 -31.12 -4.88 3.05
N GLN A 113 -30.34 -4.21 2.22
CA GLN A 113 -30.48 -4.17 0.76
C GLN A 113 -29.08 -4.08 0.12
N PHE A 114 -28.96 -4.38 -1.16
CA PHE A 114 -27.67 -4.31 -1.86
C PHE A 114 -27.42 -2.90 -2.43
N PRO A 115 -26.15 -2.44 -2.46
CA PRO A 115 -25.80 -1.17 -3.07
C PRO A 115 -26.00 -1.22 -4.59
N SER A 116 -26.24 -0.05 -5.19
CA SER A 116 -26.30 0.09 -6.64
C SER A 116 -24.94 -0.17 -7.30
N MET A 117 -24.96 -0.52 -8.59
CA MET A 117 -23.71 -0.71 -9.33
C MET A 117 -22.82 0.54 -9.28
N ASP A 118 -23.38 1.74 -9.45
CA ASP A 118 -22.61 2.98 -9.41
C ASP A 118 -21.92 3.24 -8.05
N GLU A 119 -22.56 2.84 -6.96
CA GLU A 119 -21.98 2.91 -5.61
C GLU A 119 -20.78 1.95 -5.48
N ILE A 120 -20.91 0.72 -5.98
CA ILE A 120 -19.81 -0.26 -6.02
C ILE A 120 -18.64 0.29 -6.86
N LYS A 121 -18.91 0.82 -8.07
CA LYS A 121 -17.87 1.38 -8.95
C LYS A 121 -17.11 2.52 -8.29
N LYS A 122 -17.82 3.45 -7.64
CA LYS A 122 -17.19 4.57 -6.91
C LYS A 122 -16.28 4.09 -5.79
N ARG A 123 -16.61 2.98 -5.14
CA ARG A 123 -15.77 2.38 -4.10
C ARG A 123 -14.51 1.75 -4.67
N LEU A 124 -14.58 1.15 -5.85
CA LEU A 124 -13.44 0.51 -6.53
C LEU A 124 -12.47 1.51 -7.18
N ASP A 125 -12.86 2.76 -7.40
CA ASP A 125 -12.01 3.85 -7.90
C ASP A 125 -10.92 4.32 -6.90
N CYS A 126 -10.69 3.56 -5.81
CA CYS A 126 -9.88 3.97 -4.65
C CYS A 126 -8.56 3.22 -4.48
N PHE A 127 -8.05 2.50 -5.50
CA PHE A 127 -6.74 1.85 -5.44
C PHE A 127 -5.60 2.86 -5.62
N ARG A 128 -5.13 3.41 -4.50
CA ARG A 128 -4.14 4.50 -4.51
C ARG A 128 -2.73 4.10 -4.02
N ASP A 129 -2.56 2.85 -3.56
CA ASP A 129 -1.37 2.36 -2.88
C ASP A 129 -0.74 1.14 -3.58
N LEU A 130 -0.95 0.99 -4.90
CA LEU A 130 -0.19 0.00 -5.68
C LEU A 130 1.31 0.27 -5.57
N ILE A 131 1.70 1.55 -5.59
CA ILE A 131 3.06 2.00 -5.27
C ILE A 131 3.03 2.70 -3.91
N ALA A 132 3.93 2.29 -3.02
CA ALA A 132 4.08 2.90 -1.71
C ALA A 132 5.55 3.13 -1.37
N TYR A 133 5.87 4.29 -0.84
CA TYR A 133 7.18 4.62 -0.29
C TYR A 133 7.07 4.78 1.22
N ARG A 134 8.06 4.24 1.92
CA ARG A 134 8.21 4.44 3.34
C ARG A 134 9.46 5.26 3.62
N VAL A 135 9.29 6.34 4.36
CA VAL A 135 10.38 7.15 4.90
C VAL A 135 10.42 6.93 6.41
N VAL A 136 11.53 6.39 6.89
CA VAL A 136 11.75 6.12 8.31
C VAL A 136 12.88 7.02 8.79
N VAL A 137 12.65 7.78 9.86
CA VAL A 137 13.65 8.68 10.46
C VAL A 137 14.04 8.24 11.86
N SER A 138 15.26 8.55 12.26
CA SER A 138 15.82 8.30 13.58
C SER A 138 16.79 9.42 13.92
N LEU A 139 16.74 9.93 15.14
CA LEU A 139 17.72 10.86 15.68
C LEU A 139 18.80 10.07 16.43
N PRO A 140 20.05 10.04 15.95
CA PRO A 140 21.16 9.40 16.66
C PRO A 140 21.34 9.99 18.07
N ARG A 141 21.74 9.14 19.03
CA ARG A 141 21.89 9.53 20.45
C ARG A 141 22.89 10.66 20.67
N CYS A 142 23.94 10.76 19.85
CA CYS A 142 24.95 11.81 19.92
C CYS A 142 24.39 13.21 19.62
N HIS A 143 23.17 13.33 19.08
CA HIS A 143 22.50 14.59 18.78
C HIS A 143 21.42 14.96 19.79
N ILE A 144 21.36 14.27 20.93
CA ILE A 144 20.37 14.50 21.98
C ILE A 144 21.09 15.13 23.16
N ASN A 145 20.72 16.36 23.51
CA ASN A 145 21.27 17.03 24.69
C ASN A 145 20.69 16.43 25.97
N GLU A 146 21.42 16.59 27.08
CA GLU A 146 20.92 16.18 28.39
C GLU A 146 19.55 16.81 28.70
N GLY A 147 18.60 15.97 29.12
CA GLY A 147 17.23 16.39 29.43
C GLY A 147 16.28 16.49 28.22
N GLN A 148 16.74 16.30 26.98
CA GLN A 148 15.85 16.23 25.82
C GLN A 148 15.19 14.85 25.69
N ASP A 149 13.90 14.85 25.39
CA ASP A 149 13.15 13.64 25.04
C ASP A 149 13.37 13.32 23.56
N ARG A 150 14.04 12.19 23.31
CA ARG A 150 14.33 11.70 21.96
C ARG A 150 13.07 11.54 21.11
N GLU A 151 12.02 10.97 21.67
CA GLU A 151 10.80 10.67 20.92
C GLU A 151 10.12 11.96 20.48
N GLN A 152 10.09 12.96 21.35
CA GLN A 152 9.52 14.27 21.04
C GLN A 152 10.31 14.98 19.94
N GLU A 153 11.65 14.93 19.96
CA GLU A 153 12.48 15.52 18.90
C GLU A 153 12.34 14.77 17.58
N GLU A 154 12.37 13.43 17.59
CA GLU A 154 12.11 12.62 16.39
C GLU A 154 10.74 12.92 15.79
N LEU A 155 9.71 13.08 16.63
CA LEU A 155 8.37 13.44 16.21
C LEU A 155 8.32 14.85 15.61
N ARG A 156 8.99 15.82 16.23
CA ARG A 156 9.09 17.20 15.73
C ARG A 156 9.71 17.21 14.32
N TYR A 157 10.84 16.52 14.12
CA TYR A 157 11.48 16.41 12.81
C TYR A 157 10.59 15.68 11.79
N LEU A 158 9.88 14.63 12.21
CA LEU A 158 8.96 13.89 11.33
C LEU A 158 7.86 14.80 10.78
N TYR A 159 7.23 15.64 11.62
CA TYR A 159 6.23 16.61 11.19
C TYR A 159 6.83 17.74 10.35
N GLU A 160 8.05 18.19 10.65
CA GLU A 160 8.76 19.18 9.83
C GLU A 160 8.96 18.66 8.39
N ILE A 161 9.43 17.42 8.24
CA ILE A 161 9.56 16.73 6.95
C ILE A 161 8.19 16.58 6.28
N ALA A 162 7.15 16.23 7.04
CA ALA A 162 5.79 16.10 6.52
C ALA A 162 5.24 17.43 5.97
N ASN A 163 5.60 18.57 6.58
CA ASN A 163 5.21 19.89 6.10
C ASN A 163 5.92 20.27 4.78
N ALA A 164 7.17 19.83 4.60
CA ALA A 164 7.95 20.12 3.39
C ALA A 164 7.60 19.23 2.19
N LEU A 165 7.22 17.97 2.44
CA LEU A 165 7.02 16.96 1.40
C LEU A 165 5.99 17.34 0.32
N PRO A 166 4.78 17.86 0.61
CA PRO A 166 3.78 18.14 -0.41
C PRO A 166 4.28 19.14 -1.47
N SER A 167 4.76 20.30 -1.03
CA SER A 167 5.23 21.35 -1.93
C SER A 167 6.47 20.92 -2.73
N PHE A 168 7.35 20.13 -2.11
CA PHE A 168 8.52 19.57 -2.79
C PHE A 168 8.11 18.66 -3.96
N MET A 169 7.09 17.82 -3.75
CA MET A 169 6.57 16.88 -4.74
C MET A 169 5.77 17.59 -5.83
N GLU A 170 4.97 18.59 -5.48
CA GLU A 170 4.20 19.39 -6.45
C GLU A 170 5.10 20.09 -7.48
N GLN A 171 6.24 20.63 -7.04
CA GLN A 171 7.24 21.22 -7.93
C GLN A 171 7.87 20.22 -8.93
N ARG A 172 7.62 18.91 -8.73
CA ARG A 172 8.13 17.81 -9.56
C ARG A 172 7.02 17.09 -10.34
N GLY A 173 5.87 17.74 -10.48
CA GLY A 173 4.75 17.26 -11.30
C GLY A 173 3.91 16.17 -10.64
N PHE A 174 3.89 16.13 -9.30
CA PHE A 174 2.87 15.38 -8.57
C PHE A 174 1.74 16.30 -8.16
N ARG A 175 0.53 15.75 -8.07
CA ARG A 175 -0.60 16.40 -7.41
C ARG A 175 -0.83 15.75 -6.06
N VAL A 176 -0.87 16.54 -5.00
CA VAL A 176 -1.25 16.02 -3.68
C VAL A 176 -2.76 15.73 -3.65
N GLU A 177 -3.13 14.57 -3.11
CA GLU A 177 -4.52 14.13 -3.03
C GLU A 177 -5.09 14.37 -1.63
N SER A 178 -6.33 14.84 -1.57
CA SER A 178 -7.04 15.01 -0.28
C SER A 178 -7.19 13.66 0.44
N ALA A 179 -6.97 13.68 1.76
CA ALA A 179 -7.28 12.55 2.63
C ALA A 179 -8.79 12.36 2.86
N LYS A 180 -9.65 13.23 2.27
CA LYS A 180 -11.12 13.20 2.36
C LYS A 180 -11.64 13.11 3.79
N GLY A 181 -10.95 13.75 4.74
CA GLY A 181 -11.33 13.75 6.16
C GLY A 181 -10.99 12.46 6.93
N VAL A 182 -10.27 11.51 6.34
CA VAL A 182 -9.83 10.30 7.03
C VAL A 182 -8.69 10.64 8.00
N ARG A 183 -8.87 10.36 9.29
CA ARG A 183 -7.85 10.53 10.35
C ARG A 183 -7.24 11.95 10.34
N VAL A 184 -8.09 12.97 10.31
CA VAL A 184 -7.66 14.38 10.32
C VAL A 184 -6.79 14.65 11.54
N SER A 185 -5.60 15.20 11.32
CA SER A 185 -4.71 15.57 12.41
C SER A 185 -5.27 16.75 13.19
N SER A 186 -5.25 16.69 14.53
CA SER A 186 -5.38 17.89 15.38
C SER A 186 -4.04 18.34 15.97
N SER A 187 -2.93 17.76 15.48
CA SER A 187 -1.58 18.16 15.90
C SER A 187 -1.27 19.58 15.39
N ARG A 188 -0.74 20.41 16.29
CA ARG A 188 -0.24 21.75 15.95
C ARG A 188 1.09 21.71 15.18
N MET A 189 1.78 20.56 15.16
CA MET A 189 3.03 20.38 14.42
C MET A 189 2.81 20.27 12.91
N LEU A 190 1.59 19.91 12.49
CA LEU A 190 1.22 19.85 11.07
C LEU A 190 0.57 21.18 10.65
N GLN A 191 1.13 21.82 9.63
CA GLN A 191 0.66 23.12 9.14
C GLN A 191 -0.76 23.02 8.58
N GLU A 192 -1.55 24.08 8.73
CA GLU A 192 -2.98 24.08 8.39
C GLU A 192 -3.23 23.83 6.90
N ASN A 193 -2.35 24.33 6.02
CA ASN A 193 -2.44 24.16 4.57
C ASN A 193 -2.10 22.73 4.10
N VAL A 194 -1.30 21.96 4.86
CA VAL A 194 -0.96 20.57 4.50
C VAL A 194 -1.85 19.53 5.18
N ARG A 195 -2.45 19.89 6.32
CA ARG A 195 -3.30 19.02 7.15
C ARG A 195 -4.39 18.27 6.37
N PRO A 196 -5.10 18.84 5.38
CA PRO A 196 -6.14 18.13 4.63
C PRO A 196 -5.64 16.96 3.78
N TYR A 197 -4.33 16.84 3.56
CA TYR A 197 -3.72 15.83 2.69
C TYR A 197 -3.15 14.63 3.45
N TYR A 198 -3.01 14.73 4.77
CA TYR A 198 -2.46 13.67 5.60
C TYR A 198 -3.55 12.89 6.34
N ARG A 199 -3.40 11.56 6.36
CA ARG A 199 -4.01 10.69 7.37
C ARG A 199 -3.02 10.56 8.52
N ASP A 200 -3.36 11.10 9.69
CA ASP A 200 -2.46 11.15 10.85
C ASP A 200 -2.84 10.08 11.88
N TYR A 201 -2.16 8.94 11.80
CA TYR A 201 -2.26 7.84 12.76
C TYR A 201 -1.34 8.03 13.97
N ILE A 202 -0.55 9.10 14.03
CA ILE A 202 0.26 9.41 15.21
C ILE A 202 -0.59 10.12 16.24
N TYR A 203 -1.38 11.12 15.80
CA TYR A 203 -2.33 11.81 16.65
C TYR A 203 -3.58 10.96 16.91
N ASN A 204 -4.09 10.29 15.87
CA ASN A 204 -5.26 9.41 15.97
C ASN A 204 -4.80 7.95 15.92
N GLU A 205 -4.20 7.47 17.02
CA GLU A 205 -3.59 6.13 17.09
C GLU A 205 -4.47 5.06 16.44
N GLY A 206 -3.85 4.27 15.57
CA GLY A 206 -4.48 3.11 14.97
C GLY A 206 -4.59 1.96 15.97
N GLU A 207 -5.25 0.89 15.55
CA GLU A 207 -5.30 -0.33 16.37
C GLU A 207 -3.89 -0.83 16.71
N TYR A 208 -3.74 -1.42 17.91
CA TYR A 208 -2.47 -1.98 18.39
C TYR A 208 -1.31 -0.95 18.43
N GLY A 209 -1.64 0.33 18.59
CA GLY A 209 -0.64 1.42 18.68
C GLY A 209 0.04 1.73 17.34
N TYR A 210 -0.60 1.40 16.21
CA TYR A 210 -0.08 1.77 14.89
C TYR A 210 0.01 3.30 14.75
N ARG A 211 1.21 3.80 14.42
CA ARG A 211 1.51 5.23 14.29
C ARG A 211 2.28 5.49 12.98
N SER A 212 1.76 6.39 12.14
CA SER A 212 2.38 6.83 10.88
C SER A 212 1.63 8.02 10.29
N LEU A 213 2.30 8.87 9.51
CA LEU A 213 1.62 9.85 8.64
C LEU A 213 1.54 9.27 7.23
N HIS A 214 0.36 9.24 6.64
CA HIS A 214 0.19 8.83 5.23
C HIS A 214 -0.27 10.01 4.38
N ILE A 215 0.36 10.17 3.23
CA ILE A 215 -0.04 11.12 2.20
C ILE A 215 -0.10 10.42 0.86
N THR A 216 -1.05 10.82 0.02
CA THR A 216 -1.23 10.25 -1.32
C THR A 216 -0.92 11.31 -2.37
N PHE A 217 -0.17 10.93 -3.40
CA PHE A 217 0.10 11.75 -4.57
C PHE A 217 -0.45 11.05 -5.82
N TYR A 218 -0.81 11.85 -6.81
CA TYR A 218 -1.03 11.42 -8.17
C TYR A 218 0.14 11.91 -9.04
N ASP A 219 0.84 11.02 -9.71
CA ASP A 219 1.89 11.40 -10.66
C ASP A 219 1.24 11.70 -12.02
N ASP A 220 1.19 12.98 -12.40
CA ASP A 220 0.59 13.37 -13.68
C ASP A 220 1.37 12.87 -14.89
N THR A 221 2.65 12.52 -14.70
CA THR A 221 3.51 11.96 -15.77
C THR A 221 3.22 10.48 -15.96
N ALA A 222 3.19 9.73 -14.85
CA ALA A 222 3.00 8.28 -14.86
C ALA A 222 1.52 7.84 -14.80
N LYS A 223 0.60 8.79 -14.64
CA LYS A 223 -0.86 8.58 -14.49
C LYS A 223 -1.23 7.55 -13.43
N CYS A 224 -0.44 7.47 -12.36
CA CYS A 224 -0.65 6.53 -11.26
C CYS A 224 -0.64 7.24 -9.90
N TYR A 225 -1.29 6.61 -8.93
CA TYR A 225 -1.23 7.02 -7.54
C TYR A 225 -0.01 6.40 -6.85
N MET A 226 0.54 7.14 -5.90
CA MET A 226 1.52 6.61 -4.96
C MET A 226 1.24 7.12 -3.55
N GLU A 227 1.48 6.27 -2.56
CA GLU A 227 1.40 6.62 -1.15
C GLU A 227 2.80 6.82 -0.56
N VAL A 228 2.96 7.83 0.30
CA VAL A 228 4.16 7.98 1.13
C VAL A 228 3.76 7.85 2.60
N GLN A 229 4.46 6.97 3.31
CA GLN A 229 4.30 6.72 4.74
C GLN A 229 5.52 7.25 5.48
N LEU A 230 5.31 8.18 6.41
CA LEU A 230 6.36 8.75 7.27
C LEU A 230 6.25 8.13 8.66
N ARG A 231 7.39 7.66 9.19
CA ARG A 231 7.49 7.00 10.51
C ARG A 231 8.79 7.39 11.21
N THR A 232 8.80 7.39 12.54
CA THR A 232 10.05 7.24 13.29
C THR A 232 10.51 5.77 13.28
N LYS A 233 11.74 5.49 13.68
CA LYS A 233 12.25 4.12 13.80
C LYS A 233 11.42 3.26 14.75
N ALA A 234 11.01 3.81 15.90
CA ALA A 234 10.17 3.09 16.86
C ALA A 234 8.78 2.76 16.29
N MET A 235 8.19 3.69 15.53
CA MET A 235 6.92 3.46 14.83
C MET A 235 7.05 2.37 13.76
N ASP A 236 8.15 2.38 13.00
CA ASP A 236 8.41 1.34 12.00
C ASP A 236 8.63 -0.02 12.66
N ASP A 237 9.38 -0.09 13.77
CA ASP A 237 9.55 -1.35 14.52
C ASP A 237 8.20 -1.91 15.00
N ASN A 238 7.30 -1.06 15.53
CA ASN A 238 5.97 -1.53 15.91
C ASN A 238 5.19 -2.09 14.72
N ALA A 239 5.25 -1.41 13.56
CA ALA A 239 4.49 -1.78 12.37
C ALA A 239 5.07 -2.96 11.58
N GLU A 240 6.37 -3.24 11.70
CA GLU A 240 6.99 -4.36 10.98
C GLU A 240 7.15 -5.61 11.85
N ILE A 241 7.50 -5.45 13.13
CA ILE A 241 7.85 -6.56 14.03
C ILE A 241 7.14 -6.53 15.39
N GLY A 242 6.42 -5.45 15.72
CA GLY A 242 5.71 -5.29 16.99
C GLY A 242 4.26 -5.77 16.97
N PRO A 243 3.46 -5.39 17.99
CA PRO A 243 2.03 -5.69 18.07
C PRO A 243 1.21 -5.24 16.85
N ALA A 244 1.60 -4.15 16.21
CA ALA A 244 0.96 -3.66 14.98
C ALA A 244 1.55 -4.30 13.70
N ASN A 245 2.26 -5.42 13.81
CA ASN A 245 2.95 -6.02 12.67
C ASN A 245 2.01 -6.34 11.51
N HIS A 246 2.59 -6.28 10.30
CA HIS A 246 1.87 -6.58 9.06
C HIS A 246 1.21 -7.96 9.06
N LEU A 247 1.83 -8.98 9.66
CA LEU A 247 1.26 -10.33 9.71
C LEU A 247 -0.07 -10.40 10.48
N GLY A 248 -0.14 -9.75 11.64
CA GLY A 248 -1.36 -9.66 12.43
C GLY A 248 -2.41 -8.77 11.77
N TYR A 249 -1.98 -7.75 11.02
CA TYR A 249 -2.87 -6.94 10.19
C TYR A 249 -3.44 -7.72 9.00
N GLU A 250 -2.62 -8.47 8.29
CA GLU A 250 -3.03 -9.31 7.15
C GLU A 250 -4.07 -10.36 7.60
N LYS A 251 -3.83 -11.07 8.70
CA LYS A 251 -4.81 -12.02 9.26
C LYS A 251 -6.15 -11.38 9.62
N ARG A 252 -6.14 -10.13 10.10
CA ARG A 252 -7.39 -9.40 10.39
C ARG A 252 -8.14 -9.06 9.12
N GLN A 253 -7.43 -8.58 8.09
CA GLN A 253 -8.05 -8.36 6.77
C GLN A 253 -8.61 -9.65 6.18
N GLU A 254 -7.90 -10.76 6.34
CA GLU A 254 -8.37 -12.08 5.91
C GLU A 254 -9.70 -12.44 6.59
N ASN A 255 -9.81 -12.24 7.91
CA ASN A 255 -11.05 -12.45 8.65
C ASN A 255 -12.18 -11.50 8.22
N GLU A 256 -11.88 -10.21 8.02
CA GLU A 256 -12.88 -9.22 7.57
C GLU A 256 -13.41 -9.54 6.16
N ARG A 257 -12.55 -10.08 5.30
CA ARG A 257 -12.88 -10.52 3.93
C ARG A 257 -13.48 -11.92 3.87
N ALA A 258 -13.44 -12.67 4.97
CA ALA A 258 -14.10 -13.96 5.12
C ALA A 258 -15.53 -13.83 5.66
N ARG A 259 -16.02 -12.62 5.96
CA ARG A 259 -17.40 -12.36 6.39
C ARG A 259 -18.38 -12.68 5.26
N ARG A 260 -19.34 -13.57 5.55
CA ARG A 260 -20.37 -14.05 4.61
C ARG A 260 -21.68 -14.41 5.31
N ASP A 261 -21.66 -14.51 6.62
CA ASP A 261 -22.77 -14.96 7.46
C ASP A 261 -24.06 -14.16 7.29
N ALA A 262 -23.96 -12.86 7.00
CA ALA A 262 -25.13 -12.01 6.76
C ALA A 262 -25.77 -12.16 5.36
N ILE A 263 -25.01 -12.61 4.33
CA ILE A 263 -25.47 -12.61 2.93
C ILE A 263 -25.53 -14.06 2.40
N PRO A 264 -26.74 -14.61 2.13
CA PRO A 264 -26.89 -15.95 1.58
C PRO A 264 -26.29 -16.10 0.17
N VAL A 265 -25.83 -17.31 -0.15
CA VAL A 265 -25.30 -17.66 -1.47
C VAL A 265 -26.37 -17.48 -2.54
N GLY A 266 -26.03 -16.78 -3.63
CA GLY A 266 -26.90 -16.53 -4.77
C GLY A 266 -27.70 -15.23 -4.70
N GLU A 267 -27.75 -14.56 -3.54
CA GLU A 267 -28.48 -13.29 -3.37
C GLU A 267 -27.75 -12.11 -4.03
N CYS A 268 -26.42 -12.14 -4.05
CA CYS A 268 -25.61 -11.09 -4.66
C CYS A 268 -24.41 -11.69 -5.41
N ARG A 269 -24.56 -11.84 -6.73
CA ARG A 269 -23.55 -12.48 -7.58
C ARG A 269 -22.17 -11.81 -7.49
N CYS A 270 -22.09 -10.49 -7.48
CA CYS A 270 -20.79 -9.79 -7.43
C CYS A 270 -20.10 -9.96 -6.07
N PHE A 271 -20.87 -10.01 -4.97
CA PHE A 271 -20.35 -10.36 -3.65
C PHE A 271 -19.85 -11.81 -3.63
N ASP A 272 -20.63 -12.74 -4.17
CA ASP A 272 -20.26 -14.16 -4.23
C ASP A 272 -18.97 -14.38 -5.00
N GLU A 273 -18.86 -13.81 -6.20
CA GLU A 273 -17.65 -13.95 -7.03
C GLU A 273 -16.42 -13.31 -6.36
N ALA A 274 -16.56 -12.12 -5.75
CA ALA A 274 -15.47 -11.47 -5.04
C ALA A 274 -15.03 -12.24 -3.79
N TYR A 275 -15.99 -12.73 -3.01
CA TYR A 275 -15.74 -13.57 -1.84
C TYR A 275 -14.97 -14.82 -2.22
N GLU A 276 -15.46 -15.57 -3.22
CA GLU A 276 -14.82 -16.81 -3.67
C GLU A 276 -13.41 -16.58 -4.23
N ARG A 277 -13.18 -15.51 -5.00
CA ARG A 277 -11.83 -15.12 -5.44
C ARG A 277 -10.92 -14.84 -4.24
N GLY A 278 -11.40 -14.11 -3.24
CA GLY A 278 -10.66 -13.82 -2.01
C GLY A 278 -10.30 -15.07 -1.22
N MET A 279 -11.27 -15.94 -0.95
CA MET A 279 -11.06 -17.17 -0.17
C MET A 279 -10.07 -18.13 -0.85
N ARG A 280 -10.19 -18.30 -2.18
CA ARG A 280 -9.23 -19.12 -2.94
C ARG A 280 -7.80 -18.61 -2.84
N LEU A 281 -7.57 -17.31 -2.68
CA LEU A 281 -6.24 -16.75 -2.48
C LEU A 281 -5.71 -16.98 -1.06
N GLN A 282 -6.57 -16.88 -0.04
CA GLN A 282 -6.19 -17.14 1.34
C GLN A 282 -5.77 -18.61 1.56
N GLU A 283 -6.38 -19.53 0.83
CA GLU A 283 -6.10 -20.97 0.89
C GLU A 283 -4.92 -21.41 -0.01
N LEU A 284 -4.19 -20.47 -0.61
CA LEU A 284 -3.06 -20.80 -1.47
C LEU A 284 -1.93 -21.52 -0.71
N GLU A 285 -1.61 -22.72 -1.19
CA GLU A 285 -0.39 -23.41 -0.84
C GLU A 285 0.77 -22.88 -1.70
N LEU A 286 1.48 -21.85 -1.21
CA LEU A 286 2.54 -21.18 -1.98
C LEU A 286 3.63 -22.15 -2.47
N ALA A 287 3.90 -23.23 -1.73
CA ALA A 287 4.89 -24.25 -2.10
C ALA A 287 4.50 -25.08 -3.34
N LYS A 288 3.23 -25.05 -3.75
CA LYS A 288 2.72 -25.75 -4.94
C LYS A 288 2.62 -24.86 -6.17
N LEU A 289 2.85 -23.55 -6.04
CA LEU A 289 2.76 -22.63 -7.17
C LEU A 289 3.89 -22.88 -8.16
N ASP A 290 3.54 -22.89 -9.45
CA ASP A 290 4.50 -22.97 -10.56
C ASP A 290 4.39 -21.67 -11.36
N VAL A 291 5.17 -20.68 -10.95
CA VAL A 291 5.26 -19.35 -11.55
C VAL A 291 6.73 -19.01 -11.74
N ASN A 292 7.10 -18.52 -12.92
CA ASN A 292 8.48 -18.17 -13.22
C ASN A 292 9.04 -17.12 -12.23
N MET A 293 10.27 -17.31 -11.77
CA MET A 293 10.96 -16.47 -10.77
C MET A 293 10.29 -16.46 -9.37
N PHE A 294 9.43 -17.44 -9.09
CA PHE A 294 8.84 -17.66 -7.78
C PHE A 294 9.15 -19.06 -7.27
N SER A 295 9.48 -19.18 -5.98
CA SER A 295 9.59 -20.46 -5.29
C SER A 295 9.32 -20.28 -3.80
N ALA A 296 8.62 -21.23 -3.17
CA ALA A 296 8.38 -21.22 -1.73
C ALA A 296 8.57 -22.61 -1.15
N VAL A 297 9.12 -22.68 0.07
CA VAL A 297 9.10 -23.91 0.88
C VAL A 297 7.83 -23.96 1.73
N ASN A 298 7.39 -22.79 2.23
CA ASN A 298 6.15 -22.57 2.96
C ASN A 298 5.81 -21.07 2.93
N ASN A 299 4.72 -20.67 3.59
CA ASN A 299 4.23 -19.29 3.58
C ASN A 299 5.13 -18.27 4.32
N SER A 300 6.23 -18.71 4.94
CA SER A 300 7.23 -17.84 5.59
C SER A 300 8.58 -17.83 4.86
N LEU A 301 8.95 -18.94 4.23
CA LEU A 301 10.21 -19.12 3.51
C LEU A 301 9.98 -19.09 2.00
N ILE A 302 10.09 -17.89 1.43
CA ILE A 302 9.72 -17.57 0.05
C ILE A 302 10.89 -16.86 -0.66
N ASN A 303 11.19 -17.30 -1.87
CA ASN A 303 12.04 -16.60 -2.84
C ASN A 303 11.16 -16.07 -3.97
N ASP A 304 10.88 -14.76 -3.93
CA ASP A 304 9.99 -14.10 -4.87
C ASP A 304 10.75 -13.00 -5.61
N GLY A 305 11.15 -13.31 -6.85
CA GLY A 305 11.84 -12.37 -7.74
C GLY A 305 10.91 -11.65 -8.71
N CYS A 306 9.62 -12.03 -8.79
CA CYS A 306 8.66 -11.50 -9.76
C CYS A 306 7.56 -10.64 -9.12
N GLY A 307 7.49 -10.55 -7.79
CA GLY A 307 6.49 -9.76 -7.08
C GLY A 307 5.12 -10.43 -7.02
N LEU A 308 5.08 -11.76 -7.02
CA LEU A 308 3.82 -12.52 -6.97
C LEU A 308 3.14 -12.40 -5.61
N TYR A 309 3.90 -12.60 -4.53
CA TYR A 309 3.42 -12.65 -3.15
C TYR A 309 4.07 -11.58 -2.25
N ARG A 310 5.37 -11.32 -2.41
CA ARG A 310 6.07 -10.21 -1.73
C ARG A 310 6.05 -8.99 -2.63
N GLY A 311 5.89 -7.82 -2.03
CA GLY A 311 5.95 -6.56 -2.78
C GLY A 311 7.33 -6.39 -3.44
N ARG A 312 7.35 -5.95 -4.70
CA ARG A 312 8.59 -5.70 -5.46
C ARG A 312 9.25 -4.42 -4.95
N LEU A 313 10.47 -4.54 -4.43
CA LEU A 313 11.26 -3.38 -3.98
C LEU A 313 11.72 -2.55 -5.18
N ILE A 314 11.47 -1.24 -5.15
CA ILE A 314 11.82 -0.33 -6.25
C ILE A 314 12.82 0.76 -5.86
N LEU A 315 13.01 1.05 -4.57
CA LEU A 315 13.90 2.10 -4.12
C LEU A 315 14.39 1.85 -2.68
N PRO A 316 15.64 1.40 -2.45
CA PRO A 316 16.22 1.22 -1.12
C PRO A 316 17.38 2.20 -0.87
N TYR A 317 17.08 3.43 -0.45
CA TYR A 317 18.12 4.38 -0.04
C TYR A 317 18.25 4.47 1.47
N GLU A 318 19.47 4.65 1.96
CA GLU A 318 19.79 4.79 3.37
C GLU A 318 20.81 5.90 3.56
N HIS A 319 20.53 6.78 4.52
CA HIS A 319 21.44 7.82 5.00
C HIS A 319 21.76 7.55 6.47
N LEU A 320 23.03 7.31 6.78
CA LEU A 320 23.49 6.80 8.08
C LEU A 320 23.75 7.89 9.14
N SER A 321 23.40 9.15 8.86
CA SER A 321 23.89 10.36 9.56
C SER A 321 25.39 10.58 9.39
N ARG A 322 25.80 11.82 9.09
CA ARG A 322 27.20 12.17 8.79
C ARG A 322 28.03 12.54 10.02
N PHE A 323 27.41 12.72 11.19
CA PHE A 323 28.06 13.30 12.37
C PHE A 323 27.94 12.39 13.60
N GLN A 324 28.66 11.28 13.59
CA GLN A 324 28.94 10.52 14.80
C GLN A 324 30.27 10.99 15.39
N SER A 325 30.26 12.16 16.02
CA SER A 325 31.36 12.52 16.90
C SER A 325 31.13 11.81 18.23
N ASP A 326 31.95 10.80 18.52
CA ASP A 326 32.07 10.26 19.87
C ASP A 326 32.37 11.44 20.81
N LEU A 327 31.48 11.68 21.77
CA LEU A 327 31.84 12.48 22.94
C LEU A 327 32.95 11.71 23.63
N THR A 328 34.21 12.06 23.34
CA THR A 328 35.35 11.64 24.14
C THR A 328 35.11 12.13 25.55
N SER A 329 34.61 11.23 26.40
CA SER A 329 34.55 11.36 27.85
C SER A 329 35.93 11.18 28.47
#